data_AF-A0AAW0EYN8-F1
#
_entry.id   AF-A0AAW0EYN8-F1
#
_cell.length_a   1.000
_cell.length_b   1.000
_cell.length_c   1.000
_cell.angle_alpha   90.00
_cell.angle_beta   90.00
_cell.angle_gamma   90.00
#
_symmetry.space_group_name_H-M   'P 1'
#
loop_
_entity.id
_entity.type
_entity.pdbx_description
1 polymer ?
#
loop_
_entity_poly.entity_id
_entity_poly.type
_entity_poly.pdbx_seq_one_letter_code
_entity_poly.pdbx_strand_id
1 'polypeptide(L)'
;MATAPRVVVGGGGALHCSRRWGILEHRTKGSAYMKHLDLYARRDPQLAPYLLREVDVEYKRRCRKVSFVVWVVIFSVAIAWQTRMQGEALHYMRLYAGHMRAEQEAKDQDNIERRRAFVGVLNVVKDAYDRDQRWTAADEAKALRELC
;
A
#
# COMPACT_ATOMS: atom_id res chain seq x y z
N MET A 1 -10.88 -22.65 -59.13
CA MET A 1 -11.94 -22.82 -58.11
C MET A 1 -11.27 -23.16 -56.79
N ALA A 2 -11.39 -22.27 -55.81
CA ALA A 2 -10.83 -22.41 -54.48
C ALA A 2 -11.73 -23.32 -53.62
N THR A 3 -11.13 -24.24 -52.86
CA THR A 3 -11.75 -24.85 -51.69
C THR A 3 -10.74 -24.86 -50.54
N ALA A 4 -11.16 -24.28 -49.42
CA ALA A 4 -10.34 -23.93 -48.27
C ALA A 4 -10.16 -25.10 -47.29
N PRO A 5 -9.07 -25.15 -46.52
CA PRO A 5 -9.05 -25.87 -45.26
C PRO A 5 -9.53 -24.98 -44.11
N ARG A 6 -10.62 -25.46 -43.50
CA ARG A 6 -11.17 -25.21 -42.16
C ARG A 6 -10.17 -24.68 -41.13
N VAL A 7 -10.52 -23.55 -40.53
CA VAL A 7 -9.98 -23.08 -39.24
C VAL A 7 -10.66 -23.88 -38.12
N VAL A 8 -9.91 -24.75 -37.44
CA VAL A 8 -10.30 -25.28 -36.13
C VAL A 8 -9.42 -24.59 -35.10
N VAL A 9 -10.09 -23.80 -34.27
CA VAL A 9 -9.54 -22.97 -33.20
C VAL A 9 -8.89 -23.87 -32.14
N GLY A 10 -7.56 -23.87 -32.10
CA GLY A 10 -6.80 -24.42 -30.99
C GLY A 10 -6.84 -23.45 -29.81
N GLY A 11 -7.62 -23.79 -28.80
CA GLY A 11 -7.59 -23.14 -27.50
C GLY A 11 -6.24 -23.31 -26.83
N GLY A 12 -5.67 -22.21 -26.36
CA GLY A 12 -4.39 -22.18 -25.67
C GLY A 12 -3.75 -20.82 -25.87
N GLY A 13 -4.07 -19.88 -24.98
CA GLY A 13 -3.40 -18.59 -24.88
C GLY A 13 -1.94 -18.79 -24.48
N ALA A 14 -1.12 -19.24 -25.42
CA ALA A 14 0.32 -19.07 -25.34
C ALA A 14 0.56 -17.59 -25.55
N LEU A 15 0.79 -16.87 -24.43
CA LEU A 15 1.52 -15.62 -24.45
C LEU A 15 2.81 -15.88 -25.25
N HIS A 16 2.78 -15.57 -26.54
CA HIS A 16 3.93 -15.49 -27.41
C HIS A 16 4.74 -14.29 -26.93
N CYS A 17 5.37 -14.44 -25.76
CA CYS A 17 6.54 -13.70 -25.38
C CYS A 17 7.61 -14.10 -26.39
N SER A 18 7.57 -13.43 -27.55
CA SER A 18 8.60 -13.49 -28.58
C SER A 18 9.94 -13.44 -27.87
N ARG A 19 10.65 -14.56 -27.99
CA ARG A 19 11.89 -14.93 -27.30
C ARG A 19 13.00 -13.94 -27.69
N ARG A 20 12.93 -12.70 -27.20
CA ARG A 20 13.95 -11.64 -27.36
C ARG A 20 15.07 -11.79 -26.31
N TRP A 21 15.57 -13.00 -26.14
CA TRP A 21 16.78 -13.24 -25.33
C TRP A 21 18.06 -12.74 -26.03
N GLY A 22 17.97 -12.36 -27.31
CA GLY A 22 19.09 -11.77 -28.07
C GLY A 22 19.49 -10.34 -27.66
N ILE A 23 18.78 -9.68 -26.74
CA ILE A 23 19.18 -8.36 -26.21
C ILE A 23 20.21 -8.49 -25.06
N LEU A 24 20.23 -9.63 -24.38
CA LEU A 24 21.15 -9.91 -23.27
C LEU A 24 22.35 -10.77 -23.71
N GLU A 25 22.26 -11.47 -24.83
CA GLU A 25 23.38 -12.24 -25.40
C GLU A 25 24.33 -11.34 -26.19
N HIS A 26 25.28 -10.75 -25.46
CA HIS A 26 26.34 -9.92 -26.03
C HIS A 26 27.44 -10.79 -26.67
N ARG A 27 27.16 -11.46 -27.81
CA ARG A 27 28.20 -11.91 -28.75
C ARG A 27 28.34 -10.89 -29.89
N THR A 28 28.86 -9.71 -29.58
CA THR A 28 29.17 -8.71 -30.62
C THR A 28 30.31 -9.17 -31.52
N LYS A 29 31.30 -9.92 -31.00
CA LYS A 29 32.27 -10.65 -31.83
C LYS A 29 31.58 -11.77 -32.62
N GLY A 30 31.10 -11.44 -33.82
CA GLY A 30 30.56 -12.40 -34.80
C GLY A 30 29.12 -12.15 -35.24
N SER A 31 28.42 -11.13 -34.73
CA SER A 31 27.08 -10.79 -35.23
C SER A 31 27.13 -10.34 -36.69
N ALA A 32 26.10 -10.66 -37.49
CA ALA A 32 26.05 -10.30 -38.90
C ALA A 32 26.21 -8.77 -39.12
N TYR A 33 25.64 -7.97 -38.22
CA TYR A 33 25.79 -6.51 -38.21
C TYR A 33 27.25 -6.07 -38.06
N MET A 34 28.01 -6.69 -37.15
CA MET A 34 29.40 -6.32 -36.92
C MET A 34 30.32 -6.79 -38.05
N LYS A 35 30.01 -7.92 -38.69
CA LYS A 35 30.70 -8.37 -39.91
C LYS A 35 30.47 -7.42 -41.08
N HIS A 36 29.25 -6.92 -41.26
CA HIS A 36 28.95 -5.92 -42.28
C HIS A 36 29.68 -4.60 -41.99
N LEU A 37 29.68 -4.14 -40.73
CA LEU A 37 30.43 -2.95 -40.33
C LEU A 37 31.94 -3.09 -40.57
N ASP A 38 32.53 -4.24 -40.23
CA ASP A 38 33.94 -4.54 -40.51
C ASP A 38 34.25 -4.51 -42.02
N LEU A 39 33.33 -5.01 -42.85
CA LEU A 39 33.47 -4.98 -44.30
C LEU A 39 33.40 -3.55 -44.86
N TYR A 40 32.46 -2.73 -44.35
CA TYR A 40 32.35 -1.32 -44.74
C TYR A 40 33.54 -0.50 -44.24
N ALA A 41 34.03 -0.78 -43.04
CA ALA A 41 35.20 -0.11 -42.47
C ALA A 41 36.50 -0.40 -43.24
N ARG A 42 36.61 -1.59 -43.84
CA ARG A 42 37.73 -1.94 -44.73
C ARG A 42 37.61 -1.34 -46.13
N ARG A 43 36.39 -1.11 -46.63
CA ARG A 43 36.15 -0.53 -47.96
C ARG A 43 36.28 0.99 -47.97
N ASP A 44 35.71 1.66 -46.96
CA ASP A 44 35.76 3.11 -46.81
C ASP A 44 36.20 3.49 -45.39
N PRO A 45 37.52 3.64 -45.15
CA PRO A 45 38.05 3.89 -43.82
C PRO A 45 37.62 5.25 -43.24
N GLN A 46 37.21 6.19 -44.11
CA GLN A 46 36.73 7.51 -43.69
C GLN A 46 35.29 7.48 -43.13
N LEU A 47 34.47 6.50 -43.53
CA LEU A 47 33.06 6.39 -43.11
C LEU A 47 32.88 5.53 -41.85
N ALA A 48 33.80 4.57 -41.63
CA ALA A 48 33.84 3.67 -40.48
C ALA A 48 33.60 4.32 -39.10
N PRO A 49 34.25 5.45 -38.75
CA PRO A 49 34.07 6.05 -37.42
C PRO A 49 32.65 6.58 -37.20
N TYR A 50 31.95 7.04 -38.25
CA TYR A 50 30.58 7.56 -38.12
C TYR A 50 29.58 6.42 -37.88
N LEU A 51 29.70 5.35 -38.66
CA LEU A 51 28.85 4.16 -38.53
C LEU A 51 29.01 3.47 -37.17
N LEU A 52 30.26 3.35 -36.68
CA LEU A 52 30.52 2.80 -35.35
C LEU A 52 29.91 3.65 -34.25
N ARG A 53 29.95 4.98 -34.41
CA ARG A 53 29.37 5.93 -33.44
C ARG A 53 27.85 5.86 -33.42
N GLU A 54 27.19 5.70 -34.56
CA GLU A 54 25.74 5.53 -34.63
C GLU A 54 25.28 4.25 -33.92
N VAL A 55 25.94 3.12 -34.17
CA VAL A 55 25.64 1.85 -33.50
C VAL A 55 25.86 1.94 -31.99
N ASP A 56 26.94 2.58 -31.54
CA ASP A 56 27.22 2.76 -30.11
C ASP A 56 26.20 3.71 -29.43
N VAL A 57 25.76 4.76 -30.12
CA VAL A 57 24.70 5.66 -29.64
C VAL A 57 23.37 4.91 -29.51
N GLU A 58 23.02 4.11 -30.50
CA GLU A 58 21.77 3.36 -30.51
C GLU A 58 21.77 2.23 -29.46
N TYR A 59 22.92 1.58 -29.26
CA TYR A 59 23.15 0.64 -28.17
C TYR A 59 22.97 1.31 -26.80
N LYS A 60 23.66 2.42 -26.55
CA LYS A 60 23.53 3.19 -25.29
C LYS A 60 22.10 3.63 -25.03
N ARG A 61 21.34 4.01 -26.06
CA ARG A 61 19.91 4.35 -25.94
C ARG A 61 19.07 3.14 -25.54
N ARG A 62 19.30 1.95 -26.11
CA ARG A 62 18.59 0.73 -25.73
C ARG A 62 18.91 0.29 -24.30
N CYS A 63 20.18 0.31 -23.89
CA CYS A 63 20.57 -0.04 -22.52
C CYS A 63 19.93 0.89 -21.48
N ARG A 64 19.85 2.21 -21.77
CA ARG A 64 19.14 3.16 -20.91
C ARG A 64 17.64 2.84 -20.80
N LYS A 65 16.99 2.47 -21.91
CA LYS A 65 15.56 2.07 -21.90
C LYS A 65 15.33 0.81 -21.05
N VAL A 66 16.20 -0.19 -21.15
CA VAL A 66 16.10 -1.42 -20.33
C VAL A 66 16.32 -1.10 -18.86
N SER A 67 17.35 -0.32 -18.52
CA SER A 67 17.61 0.13 -17.14
C SER A 67 16.44 0.91 -16.56
N PHE A 68 15.84 1.81 -17.35
CA PHE A 68 14.65 2.55 -16.95
C PHE A 68 13.45 1.65 -16.67
N VAL A 69 13.15 0.68 -17.54
CA VAL A 69 12.02 -0.25 -17.34
C VAL A 69 12.24 -1.10 -16.09
N VAL A 70 13.46 -1.60 -15.87
CA VAL A 70 13.80 -2.33 -14.64
C VAL A 70 13.56 -1.47 -13.40
N TRP A 71 14.00 -0.21 -13.43
CA TRP A 71 13.74 0.73 -12.34
C TRP A 71 12.26 1.00 -12.10
N VAL A 72 11.46 1.19 -13.16
CA VAL A 72 10.02 1.38 -13.04
C VAL A 72 9.35 0.15 -12.42
N VAL A 73 9.75 -1.06 -12.81
CA VAL A 73 9.24 -2.30 -12.22
C VAL A 73 9.59 -2.38 -10.73
N ILE A 74 10.85 -2.16 -10.36
CA ILE A 74 11.27 -2.17 -8.95
C ILE A 74 10.50 -1.12 -8.15
N PHE A 75 10.35 0.09 -8.68
CA PHE A 75 9.62 1.17 -8.04
C PHE A 75 8.14 0.85 -7.85
N SER A 76 7.50 0.26 -8.86
CA SER A 76 6.09 -0.15 -8.78
C SER A 76 5.86 -1.24 -7.72
N VAL A 77 6.76 -2.21 -7.61
CA VAL A 77 6.71 -3.27 -6.59
C VAL A 77 6.92 -2.67 -5.19
N ALA A 78 7.87 -1.74 -5.05
CA ALA A 78 8.12 -1.07 -3.78
C ALA A 78 6.90 -0.24 -3.32
N ILE A 79 6.25 0.51 -4.22
CA ILE A 79 5.03 1.25 -3.90
C ILE A 79 3.90 0.29 -3.52
N ALA A 80 3.67 -0.77 -4.29
CA ALA A 80 2.62 -1.74 -3.98
C ALA A 80 2.82 -2.42 -2.62
N TRP A 81 4.08 -2.67 -2.24
CA TRP A 81 4.43 -3.17 -0.92
C TRP A 81 4.17 -2.13 0.18
N GLN A 82 4.59 -0.89 -0.05
CA GLN A 82 4.42 0.21 0.91
C GLN A 82 2.94 0.52 1.15
N THR A 83 2.11 0.52 0.11
CA THR A 83 0.66 0.75 0.26
C THR A 83 -0.01 -0.37 1.03
N ARG A 84 0.40 -1.63 0.83
CA ARG A 84 -0.09 -2.76 1.63
C ARG A 84 0.26 -2.59 3.12
N MET A 85 1.52 -2.27 3.42
CA MET A 85 1.99 -2.06 4.79
C MET A 85 1.29 -0.87 5.47
N GLN A 86 1.06 0.22 4.74
CA GLN A 86 0.29 1.36 5.24
C GLN A 86 -1.18 1.00 5.53
N GLY A 87 -1.77 0.14 4.69
CA GLY A 87 -3.12 -0.37 4.92
C GLY A 87 -3.24 -1.18 6.22
N GLU A 88 -2.29 -2.09 6.46
CA GLU A 88 -2.24 -2.90 7.68
C GLU A 88 -2.02 -2.01 8.92
N ALA A 89 -1.07 -1.07 8.88
CA ALA A 89 -0.82 -0.13 9.97
C ALA A 89 -2.05 0.73 10.30
N LEU A 90 -2.76 1.22 9.29
CA LEU A 90 -3.95 2.02 9.47
C LEU A 90 -5.12 1.22 10.06
N HIS A 91 -5.22 -0.07 9.73
CA HIS A 91 -6.17 -0.98 10.36
C HIS A 91 -5.89 -1.14 11.86
N TYR A 92 -4.64 -1.39 12.24
CA TYR A 92 -4.24 -1.47 13.65
C TYR A 92 -4.52 -0.19 14.43
N MET A 93 -4.20 0.98 13.84
CA MET A 93 -4.48 2.26 14.50
C MET A 93 -5.98 2.50 14.71
N ARG A 94 -6.83 2.09 13.76
CA ARG A 94 -8.29 2.18 13.93
C ARG A 94 -8.80 1.28 15.04
N LEU A 95 -8.29 0.04 15.12
CA LEU A 95 -8.67 -0.90 16.18
C LEU A 95 -8.26 -0.35 17.55
N TYR A 96 -7.02 0.14 17.67
CA TYR A 96 -6.52 0.76 18.89
C TYR A 96 -7.33 2.00 19.29
N ALA A 97 -7.64 2.88 18.34
CA ALA A 97 -8.49 4.03 18.60
C ALA A 97 -9.90 3.64 19.06
N GLY A 98 -10.46 2.55 18.53
CA GLY A 98 -11.73 2.00 19.00
C GLY A 98 -11.68 1.52 20.44
N HIS A 99 -10.64 0.76 20.81
CA HIS A 99 -10.44 0.31 22.19
C HIS A 99 -10.25 1.47 23.16
N MET A 100 -9.42 2.45 22.81
CA MET A 100 -9.19 3.63 23.65
C MET A 100 -10.47 4.44 23.85
N ARG A 101 -11.29 4.60 22.81
CA ARG A 101 -12.60 5.27 22.93
C ARG A 101 -13.54 4.51 23.85
N ALA A 102 -13.65 3.20 23.69
CA ALA A 102 -14.50 2.37 24.55
C ALA A 102 -14.06 2.43 26.03
N GLU A 103 -12.75 2.42 26.28
CA GLU A 103 -12.21 2.56 27.64
C GLU A 103 -12.50 3.95 28.23
N GLN A 104 -12.37 5.00 27.41
CA GLN A 104 -12.68 6.37 27.82
C GLN A 104 -14.18 6.54 28.10
N GLU A 105 -15.05 6.01 27.24
CA GLU A 105 -16.50 6.01 27.43
C GLU A 105 -16.90 5.27 28.70
N ALA A 106 -16.30 4.12 29.00
CA ALA A 106 -16.54 3.41 30.24
C ALA A 106 -16.14 4.24 31.48
N LYS A 107 -14.96 4.88 31.44
CA LYS A 107 -14.50 5.77 32.52
C LYS A 107 -15.41 6.99 32.69
N ASP A 108 -15.88 7.57 31.59
CA ASP A 108 -16.79 8.71 31.62
C ASP A 108 -18.15 8.30 32.19
N GLN A 109 -18.64 7.12 31.84
CA GLN A 109 -19.87 6.55 32.38
C GLN A 109 -19.78 6.32 33.89
N ASP A 110 -18.71 5.68 34.37
CA ASP A 110 -18.44 5.50 35.80
C ASP A 110 -18.40 6.86 36.53
N ASN A 111 -17.76 7.86 35.93
CA ASN A 111 -17.71 9.21 36.50
C ASN A 111 -19.09 9.88 36.55
N ILE A 112 -19.92 9.69 35.52
CA ILE A 112 -21.29 10.20 35.50
C ILE A 112 -22.12 9.51 36.59
N GLU A 113 -22.00 8.20 36.75
CA GLU A 113 -22.70 7.44 37.78
C GLU A 113 -22.29 7.88 39.19
N ARG A 114 -20.99 8.05 39.45
CA ARG A 114 -20.48 8.60 40.72
C ARG A 114 -21.03 10.01 41.01
N ARG A 115 -21.08 10.87 39.98
CA ARG A 115 -21.64 12.22 40.13
C ARG A 115 -23.14 12.18 40.39
N ARG A 116 -23.88 11.28 39.74
CA ARG A 116 -25.32 11.08 39.97
C ARG A 116 -25.59 10.63 41.39
N ALA A 117 -24.87 9.60 41.87
CA ALA A 117 -24.98 9.13 43.26
C ALA A 117 -24.67 10.25 44.27
N PHE A 118 -23.61 11.02 44.04
CA PHE A 118 -23.26 12.16 44.89
C PHE A 118 -24.35 13.24 44.94
N VAL A 119 -24.92 13.59 43.78
CA VAL A 119 -26.02 14.55 43.70
C VAL A 119 -27.30 13.99 44.37
N GLY A 120 -27.57 12.70 44.22
CA GLY A 120 -28.67 12.01 44.91
C GLY A 120 -28.56 12.15 46.43
N VAL A 121 -27.39 11.86 46.99
CA VAL A 121 -27.12 12.05 48.43
C VAL A 121 -27.26 13.51 48.85
N LEU A 122 -26.73 14.47 48.07
CA LEU A 122 -26.88 15.89 48.38
C LEU A 122 -28.34 16.35 48.39
N ASN A 123 -29.18 15.82 47.50
CA ASN A 123 -30.61 16.11 47.51
C ASN A 123 -31.28 15.56 48.77
N VAL A 124 -30.91 14.35 49.23
CA VAL A 124 -31.40 13.81 50.52
C VAL A 124 -30.99 14.70 51.70
N VAL A 125 -29.74 15.18 51.70
CA VAL A 125 -29.24 16.10 52.74
C VAL A 125 -30.01 17.43 52.69
N LYS A 126 -30.25 17.97 51.49
CA LYS A 126 -31.04 19.19 51.31
C LYS A 126 -32.47 19.00 51.82
N ASP A 127 -33.13 17.90 51.46
CA ASP A 127 -34.50 17.61 51.90
C ASP A 127 -34.59 17.47 53.43
N ALA A 128 -33.59 16.85 54.06
CA ALA A 128 -33.51 16.74 55.52
C ALA A 128 -33.28 18.11 56.19
N TYR A 129 -32.48 18.96 55.55
CA TYR A 129 -32.24 20.33 56.00
C TYR A 129 -33.49 21.20 55.90
N ASP A 130 -34.19 21.13 54.77
CA ASP A 130 -35.41 21.92 54.49
C ASP A 130 -36.60 21.49 55.37
N ARG A 131 -36.65 20.22 55.79
CA ARG A 131 -37.74 19.67 56.63
C ARG A 131 -37.61 20.05 58.12
N ASP A 132 -36.59 19.52 58.80
CA ASP A 132 -36.46 19.61 60.28
C ASP A 132 -35.03 19.94 60.75
N GLN A 133 -34.09 20.17 59.83
CA GLN A 133 -32.64 20.34 60.12
C GLN A 133 -32.03 19.23 60.99
N ARG A 134 -32.64 18.03 60.98
CA ARG A 134 -32.19 16.86 61.75
C ARG A 134 -32.07 15.66 60.83
N TRP A 135 -30.96 14.95 60.99
CA TRP A 135 -30.70 13.70 60.28
C TRP A 135 -31.44 12.54 60.96
N THR A 136 -32.29 11.82 60.23
CA THR A 136 -33.03 10.66 60.76
C THR A 136 -32.51 9.35 60.16
N ALA A 137 -32.77 8.23 60.84
CA ALA A 137 -32.41 6.89 60.34
C ALA A 137 -33.08 6.55 58.98
N ALA A 138 -34.21 7.17 58.67
CA ALA A 138 -34.88 7.03 57.37
C ALA A 138 -34.12 7.76 56.25
N ASP A 139 -33.47 8.89 56.54
CA ASP A 139 -32.64 9.63 55.57
C ASP A 139 -31.30 8.91 55.34
N GLU A 140 -30.76 8.27 56.38
CA GLU A 140 -29.59 7.39 56.27
C GLU A 140 -29.86 6.19 55.35
N ALA A 141 -31.00 5.51 55.54
CA ALA A 141 -31.41 4.43 54.66
C ALA A 141 -31.66 4.88 53.21
N LYS A 142 -32.10 6.13 52.99
CA LYS A 142 -32.27 6.70 51.65
C LYS A 142 -30.92 7.05 51.01
N ALA A 143 -30.03 7.71 51.73
CA ALA A 143 -28.69 8.04 51.24
C ALA A 143 -27.87 6.80 50.88
N LEU A 144 -27.98 5.71 51.67
CA LEU A 144 -27.34 4.43 51.36
C LEU A 144 -27.89 3.79 50.07
N ARG A 145 -29.18 3.99 49.75
CA ARG A 145 -29.78 3.50 48.51
C ARG A 145 -29.34 4.27 47.28
N GLU A 146 -29.01 5.55 47.42
CA GLU A 146 -28.51 6.38 46.30
C GLU A 146 -27.00 6.15 46.03
N LEU A 147 -26.29 5.53 46.97
CA LEU A 147 -24.87 5.17 46.86
C LEU A 147 -24.61 3.75 46.33
N CYS A 148 -25.61 2.87 46.39
CA CYS A 148 -25.56 1.48 45.94
C CYS A 148 -26.24 1.32 44.57
#